data_AF-A0A4R2IXJ2-F1
#
_entry.id   AF-A0A4R2IXJ2-F1
#
_cell.length_a   1.000
_cell.length_b   1.000
_cell.length_c   1.000
_cell.angle_alpha   90.00
_cell.angle_beta   90.00
_cell.angle_gamma   90.00
#
_symmetry.space_group_name_H-M   'P 1'
#
loop_
_entity.id
_entity.type
_entity.pdbx_description
1 polymer ?
#
loop_
_entity_poly.entity_id
_entity_poly.type
_entity_poly.pdbx_seq_one_letter_code
_entity_poly.pdbx_strand_id
1 'polypeptide(L)'
;MITGILAREPIRTGSVATAVNGALEAWVVASAGELWGRYRINAVSPTVLTESADKYADAFPGYPTVDGSVVGQAFVRSVESMETGQVYRI
;
A
#
# COMPACT_ATOMS: atom_id res chain seq x y z
N MET A 1 -6.22 -4.93 -0.72
CA MET A 1 -6.45 -3.53 -1.15
C MET A 1 -5.11 -2.88 -1.49
N ILE A 2 -5.08 -1.83 -2.32
CA ILE A 2 -3.85 -1.05 -2.60
C ILE A 2 -3.89 0.30 -1.88
N THR A 3 -2.77 0.66 -1.26
CA THR A 3 -2.46 2.02 -0.78
C THR A 3 -1.12 2.43 -1.40
N GLY A 4 -0.28 3.20 -0.71
CA GLY A 4 1.06 3.49 -1.21
C GLY A 4 1.89 4.32 -0.25
N ILE A 5 3.15 4.51 -0.62
CA ILE A 5 4.18 5.22 0.16
C ILE A 5 3.74 6.60 0.65
N LEU A 6 2.81 7.27 -0.05
CA LEU A 6 2.24 8.55 0.36
C LEU A 6 1.50 8.51 1.71
N ALA A 7 1.13 7.35 2.25
CA ALA A 7 0.60 7.24 3.62
C ALA A 7 1.60 7.73 4.69
N ARG A 8 2.90 7.74 4.35
CA ARG A 8 4.02 8.02 5.26
C ARG A 8 5.00 9.06 4.70
N GLU A 9 5.17 9.11 3.38
CA GLU A 9 6.04 10.06 2.70
C GLU A 9 5.23 11.05 1.85
N PRO A 10 4.87 12.23 2.37
CA PRO A 10 4.09 13.20 1.61
C PRO A 10 4.91 13.85 0.49
N ILE A 11 4.25 14.13 -0.63
CA ILE A 11 4.82 14.88 -1.77
C ILE A 11 4.02 16.16 -2.04
N ARG A 12 4.59 17.09 -2.82
CA ARG A 12 3.85 18.26 -3.32
C ARG A 12 2.62 17.81 -4.10
N THR A 13 1.50 18.49 -3.92
CA THR A 13 0.17 18.16 -4.50
C THR A 13 -0.41 16.80 -4.10
N GLY A 14 0.25 16.04 -3.21
CA GLY A 14 -0.16 14.68 -2.81
C GLY A 14 -1.06 14.60 -1.57
N SER A 15 -1.61 15.71 -1.08
CA SER A 15 -2.32 15.77 0.22
C SER A 15 -3.54 14.84 0.28
N VAL A 16 -4.36 14.82 -0.77
CA VAL A 16 -5.54 13.93 -0.84
C VAL A 16 -5.11 12.46 -0.90
N ALA A 17 -4.09 12.13 -1.69
CA ALA A 17 -3.57 10.76 -1.77
C ALA A 17 -2.98 10.30 -0.42
N THR A 18 -2.28 11.19 0.29
CA THR A 18 -1.76 10.95 1.64
C THR A 18 -2.90 10.64 2.62
N ALA A 19 -3.93 11.50 2.63
CA ALA A 19 -5.08 11.35 3.52
C ALA A 19 -5.83 10.03 3.26
N VAL A 20 -6.11 9.72 2.00
CA VAL A 20 -6.82 8.50 1.61
C VAL A 20 -5.99 7.26 1.95
N ASN A 21 -4.70 7.23 1.58
CA ASN A 21 -3.86 6.07 1.86
C ASN A 21 -3.73 5.82 3.37
N GLY A 22 -3.49 6.87 4.17
CA GLY A 22 -3.42 6.74 5.62
C GLY A 22 -4.75 6.28 6.24
N ALA A 23 -5.88 6.82 5.78
CA ALA A 23 -7.20 6.40 6.24
C ALA A 23 -7.48 4.93 5.92
N LEU A 24 -7.16 4.47 4.71
CA LEU A 24 -7.33 3.07 4.30
C LEU A 24 -6.42 2.14 5.11
N GLU A 25 -5.16 2.51 5.37
CA GLU A 25 -4.26 1.72 6.22
C GLU A 25 -4.81 1.57 7.65
N ALA A 26 -5.29 2.66 8.26
CA ALA A 26 -5.91 2.60 9.58
C ALA A 26 -7.21 1.77 9.60
N TRP A 27 -8.04 1.94 8.57
CA TRP A 27 -9.30 1.21 8.43
C TRP A 27 -9.08 -0.30 8.31
N VAL A 28 -8.10 -0.75 7.54
CA VAL A 28 -7.75 -2.18 7.41
C VAL A 28 -7.40 -2.80 8.76
N VAL A 29 -6.60 -2.10 9.58
CA VAL A 29 -6.22 -2.59 10.91
C VAL A 29 -7.44 -2.73 11.82
N ALA A 30 -8.32 -1.72 11.85
CA ALA A 30 -9.52 -1.75 12.68
C ALA A 30 -10.52 -2.82 12.22
N SER A 31 -10.84 -2.86 10.92
CA SER A 31 -11.81 -3.82 10.37
C SER A 31 -11.36 -5.27 10.47
N ALA A 32 -10.05 -5.55 10.51
CA ALA A 32 -9.56 -6.90 10.76
C ALA A 32 -10.04 -7.46 12.11
N GLY A 33 -10.18 -6.60 13.13
CA GLY A 33 -10.75 -6.97 14.43
C GLY A 33 -12.25 -7.29 14.33
N GLU A 34 -13.01 -6.46 13.61
CA GLU A 34 -14.47 -6.65 13.41
C GLU A 34 -14.79 -7.90 12.57
N LEU A 35 -13.90 -8.26 11.63
CA LEU A 35 -14.07 -9.40 10.72
C LEU A 35 -13.51 -10.72 11.29
N TRP A 36 -12.95 -10.69 12.50
CA TRP A 36 -12.26 -11.82 13.11
C TRP A 36 -13.08 -13.12 13.06
N GLY A 37 -12.45 -14.20 12.59
CA GLY A 37 -13.05 -15.53 12.49
C GLY A 37 -14.02 -15.73 11.32
N ARG A 38 -14.22 -14.73 10.45
CA ARG A 38 -15.11 -14.82 9.27
C ARG A 38 -14.42 -14.44 7.97
N TYR A 39 -13.79 -13.27 7.93
CA TYR A 39 -13.13 -12.74 6.74
C TYR A 39 -11.74 -12.19 7.11
N ARG A 40 -10.89 -12.02 6.10
CA ARG A 40 -9.57 -11.40 6.24
C ARG A 40 -9.48 -10.17 5.38
N ILE A 41 -8.69 -9.20 5.82
CA ILE A 41 -8.45 -7.97 5.07
C ILE A 41 -7.01 -7.51 5.30
N ASN A 42 -6.32 -7.09 4.24
CA ASN A 42 -4.98 -6.51 4.28
C ASN A 42 -4.83 -5.43 3.19
N ALA A 43 -3.82 -4.58 3.34
CA ALA A 43 -3.39 -3.58 2.36
C ALA A 43 -1.97 -3.88 1.84
N VAL A 44 -1.73 -3.59 0.56
CA VAL A 44 -0.40 -3.55 -0.06
C VAL A 44 -0.06 -2.09 -0.33
N SER A 45 1.06 -1.61 0.23
CA SER A 45 1.47 -0.20 0.27
C SER A 45 2.85 -0.03 -0.39
N PRO A 46 2.91 -0.08 -1.74
CA PRO A 46 4.16 -0.01 -2.47
C PRO A 46 4.74 1.42 -2.52
N THR A 47 6.04 1.53 -2.77
CA THR A 47 6.65 2.73 -3.37
C THR A 47 6.28 2.85 -4.86
N VAL A 48 6.87 3.81 -5.58
CA VAL A 48 6.63 4.01 -7.01
C VAL A 48 6.99 2.74 -7.78
N LEU A 49 6.10 2.28 -8.66
CA LEU A 49 6.38 1.14 -9.53
C LEU A 49 7.51 1.46 -10.49
N THR A 50 8.49 0.57 -10.63
CA THR A 50 9.61 0.73 -11.59
C THR A 50 9.08 1.00 -13.00
N GLU A 51 8.02 0.30 -13.41
CA GLU A 51 7.36 0.43 -14.72
C GLU A 51 6.68 1.78 -14.93
N SER A 52 6.48 2.55 -13.85
CA SER A 52 5.88 3.89 -13.87
C SER A 52 6.86 4.98 -13.42
N ALA A 53 8.13 4.66 -13.20
CA ALA A 53 9.12 5.58 -12.64
C ALA A 53 9.24 6.84 -13.49
N ASP A 54 9.40 6.70 -14.81
CA ASP A 54 9.53 7.84 -15.73
C ASP A 54 8.31 8.76 -15.70
N LYS A 55 7.10 8.20 -15.59
CA LYS A 55 5.85 8.96 -15.53
C LYS A 55 5.74 9.80 -14.26
N TYR A 56 6.32 9.33 -13.15
CA TYR A 56 6.20 9.94 -11.83
C TYR A 56 7.50 10.55 -11.30
N ALA A 57 8.55 10.63 -12.12
CA ALA A 57 9.89 11.06 -11.73
C ALA A 57 9.89 12.44 -11.04
N ASP A 58 9.17 13.42 -11.59
CA ASP A 58 9.09 14.78 -11.04
C ASP A 58 8.39 14.84 -9.68
N ALA A 59 7.45 13.93 -9.44
CA ALA A 59 6.67 13.87 -8.22
C ALA A 59 7.42 13.13 -7.09
N PHE A 60 8.32 12.21 -7.44
CA PHE A 60 9.06 11.34 -6.53
C PHE A 60 10.58 11.37 -6.77
N PRO A 61 11.23 12.54 -6.76
CA PRO A 61 12.67 12.62 -6.96
C PRO A 61 13.42 11.93 -5.81
N GLY A 62 14.26 10.95 -6.16
CA GLY A 62 15.11 10.23 -5.18
C GLY A 62 14.38 9.14 -4.38
N TYR A 63 13.11 8.86 -4.67
CA TYR A 63 12.40 7.76 -4.04
C TYR A 63 12.83 6.41 -4.65
N PRO A 64 12.97 5.36 -3.85
CA PRO A 64 13.20 4.02 -4.38
C PRO A 64 11.99 3.55 -5.18
N THR A 65 12.22 2.71 -6.19
CA THR A 65 11.15 2.05 -6.93
C THR A 65 11.01 0.59 -6.51
N VAL A 66 9.85 0.00 -6.83
CA VAL A 66 9.58 -1.43 -6.64
C VAL A 66 9.02 -2.02 -7.92
N ASP A 67 9.50 -3.21 -8.29
CA ASP A 67 8.97 -3.90 -9.47
C ASP A 67 7.53 -4.37 -9.22
N GLY A 68 6.66 -4.25 -10.22
CA GLY A 68 5.27 -4.67 -10.13
C GLY A 68 5.12 -6.16 -9.79
N SER A 69 6.11 -6.98 -10.14
CA SER A 69 6.17 -8.40 -9.78
C SER A 69 6.26 -8.63 -8.26
N VAL A 70 7.05 -7.81 -7.55
CA VAL A 70 7.17 -7.84 -6.09
C VAL A 70 5.86 -7.40 -5.43
N VAL A 71 5.22 -6.38 -6.01
CA VAL A 71 3.88 -5.96 -5.58
C VAL A 71 2.86 -7.08 -5.76
N GLY A 72 2.89 -7.78 -6.89
CA GLY A 72 2.08 -8.97 -7.14
C GLY A 72 2.29 -10.07 -6.10
N GLN A 73 3.53 -10.34 -5.70
CA GLN A 73 3.83 -11.32 -4.64
C GLN A 73 3.22 -10.94 -3.29
N ALA A 74 3.16 -9.65 -2.93
CA ALA A 74 2.50 -9.20 -1.71
C ALA A 74 0.98 -9.41 -1.76
N PHE A 75 0.35 -9.24 -2.93
CA PHE A 75 -1.06 -9.62 -3.10
C PHE A 75 -1.27 -11.13 -2.95
N VAL A 76 -0.41 -11.96 -3.56
CA VAL A 76 -0.45 -13.42 -3.38
C VAL A 76 -0.31 -13.79 -1.91
N ARG A 77 0.69 -13.23 -1.19
CA ARG A 77 0.84 -13.42 0.26
C ARG A 77 -0.41 -13.02 1.04
N SER A 78 -1.04 -11.90 0.68
CA SER A 78 -2.29 -11.47 1.33
C SER A 78 -3.42 -12.48 1.17
N VAL A 79 -3.53 -13.13 0.01
CA VAL A 79 -4.60 -14.09 -0.30
C VAL A 79 -4.29 -15.47 0.28
N GLU A 80 -3.09 -15.98 0.03
CA GLU A 80 -2.72 -17.36 0.32
C GLU A 80 -2.28 -17.60 1.77
N SER A 81 -1.88 -16.55 2.51
CA SER A 81 -1.52 -16.68 3.92
C SER A 81 -2.72 -16.56 4.87
N MET A 82 -2.45 -16.78 6.16
CA MET A 82 -3.43 -16.59 7.25
C MET A 82 -3.47 -15.16 7.81
N GLU A 83 -2.67 -14.23 7.27
CA GLU A 83 -2.51 -12.88 7.80
C GLU A 83 -3.77 -12.03 7.59
N THR A 84 -4.10 -11.20 8.58
CA THR A 84 -5.19 -10.20 8.55
C THR A 84 -4.74 -8.93 9.30
N GLY A 85 -5.30 -7.79 8.93
CA GLY A 85 -4.96 -6.48 9.50
C GLY A 85 -3.56 -5.97 9.13
N GLN A 86 -2.93 -6.58 8.13
CA GLN A 86 -1.58 -6.21 7.71
C GLN A 86 -1.56 -5.08 6.69
N VAL A 87 -0.50 -4.28 6.77
CA VAL A 87 -0.09 -3.34 5.73
C VAL A 87 1.28 -3.78 5.22
N TYR A 88 1.32 -4.40 4.05
CA TYR A 88 2.56 -4.83 3.40
C TYR A 88 3.24 -3.63 2.75
N ARG A 89 4.22 -3.05 3.43
CA ARG A 89 5.00 -1.91 2.94
C ARG A 89 6.18 -2.43 2.15
N ILE A 90 6.19 -2.15 0.85
CA ILE A 90 7.16 -2.64 -0.12
C ILE A 90 7.53 -1.56 -1.12
#